data_AF-A0A9D9LXD3-F1
#
_entry.id   AF-A0A9D9LXD3-F1
#
_cell.length_a   1.000
_cell.length_b   1.000
_cell.length_c   1.000
_cell.angle_alpha   90.00
_cell.angle_beta   90.00
_cell.angle_gamma   90.00
#
_symmetry.space_group_name_H-M   'P 1'
#
loop_
_entity.id
_entity.type
_entity.pdbx_description
1 polymer ?
#
loop_
_entity_poly.entity_id
_entity_poly.type
_entity_poly.pdbx_seq_one_letter_code
_entity_poly.pdbx_strand_id
1 'polypeptide(L)'
;MSDKKNIRDFIVTVVPLLVFCVCLLFITASARTYWEKGLKKTVQTVLVPFADEYEVTDFVPEKTPFSVSSAVYKLRKKAYPKEDCYAVIIKATAMYGAVPLVYIFDEDNYIFAGKGYETVSDLVLPEPIIEFWAKRAKALIPPQKAENK
;
A
#
# COMPACT_ATOMS: atom_id res chain seq x y z
N MET A 1 4.84 49.07 -27.76
CA MET A 1 4.90 47.79 -28.50
C MET A 1 5.64 46.67 -27.72
N SER A 2 6.39 47.00 -26.66
CA SER A 2 7.17 46.05 -25.86
C SER A 2 6.32 45.15 -24.94
N ASP A 3 5.26 45.67 -24.30
CA ASP A 3 4.48 44.90 -23.32
C ASP A 3 3.68 43.74 -23.91
N LYS A 4 3.11 43.92 -25.12
CA LYS A 4 2.35 42.86 -25.79
C LYS A 4 3.23 41.66 -26.16
N LYS A 5 4.51 41.89 -26.46
CA LYS A 5 5.48 40.82 -26.76
C LYS A 5 5.84 40.04 -25.50
N ASN A 6 6.07 40.75 -24.39
CA ASN A 6 6.34 40.14 -23.09
C ASN A 6 5.15 39.31 -22.58
N ILE A 7 3.92 39.80 -22.75
CA ILE A 7 2.70 39.06 -22.38
C ILE A 7 2.53 37.81 -23.25
N ARG A 8 2.78 37.90 -24.56
CA ARG A 8 2.68 36.75 -25.46
C ARG A 8 3.72 35.68 -25.12
N ASP A 9 4.96 36.08 -24.88
CA ASP A 9 6.05 35.14 -24.57
C ASP A 9 5.83 34.48 -23.19
N PHE A 10 5.24 35.22 -22.23
CA PHE A 10 4.78 34.68 -20.95
C PHE A 10 3.66 33.64 -21.14
N ILE A 11 2.63 33.95 -21.93
CA ILE A 11 1.53 33.01 -22.21
C ILE A 11 2.05 31.74 -22.89
N VAL A 12 2.91 31.87 -23.90
CA VAL A 12 3.47 30.73 -24.65
C VAL A 12 4.34 29.83 -23.78
N THR A 13 4.95 30.34 -22.72
CA THR A 13 5.84 29.54 -21.85
C THR A 13 5.11 29.01 -20.61
N VAL A 14 4.34 29.86 -19.95
CA VAL A 14 3.71 29.53 -18.65
C VAL A 14 2.44 28.71 -18.82
N VAL A 15 1.63 28.95 -19.86
CA VAL A 15 0.39 28.18 -20.06
C VAL A 15 0.69 26.70 -20.36
N PRO A 16 1.62 26.33 -21.26
CA PRO A 16 1.96 24.92 -21.46
C PRO A 16 2.60 24.27 -20.23
N LEU A 17 3.42 25.01 -19.48
CA LEU A 17 3.98 24.53 -18.21
C LEU A 17 2.87 24.20 -17.21
N LEU A 18 1.88 25.09 -17.07
CA LEU A 18 0.75 24.91 -16.16
C LEU A 18 -0.11 23.72 -16.60
N VAL A 19 -0.41 23.61 -17.90
CA VAL A 19 -1.11 22.45 -18.47
C VAL A 19 -0.34 21.16 -18.18
N PHE A 20 0.97 21.14 -18.37
CA PHE A 20 1.81 19.99 -18.06
C PHE A 20 1.75 19.60 -16.58
N CYS A 21 1.84 20.57 -15.66
CA CYS A 21 1.70 20.32 -14.22
C CYS A 21 0.31 19.75 -13.88
N VAL A 22 -0.76 20.26 -14.47
CA VAL A 22 -2.12 19.73 -14.28
C VAL A 22 -2.23 18.30 -14.80
N CYS A 23 -1.68 18.00 -15.98
CA CYS A 23 -1.64 16.65 -16.52
C CYS A 23 -0.88 15.69 -15.58
N LEU A 24 0.26 16.10 -15.02
CA LEU A 24 1.00 15.30 -14.04
C LEU A 24 0.17 15.01 -12.79
N LEU A 25 -0.57 15.99 -12.27
CA LEU A 25 -1.46 15.80 -11.12
C LEU A 25 -2.57 14.78 -11.42
N PHE A 26 -3.16 14.85 -12.61
CA PHE A 26 -4.18 13.86 -13.02
C PHE A 26 -3.59 12.45 -13.15
N ILE A 27 -2.44 12.30 -13.82
CA ILE A 27 -1.77 11.01 -13.99
C ILE A 27 -1.39 10.41 -12.64
N THR A 28 -0.81 11.21 -11.74
CA THR A 28 -0.40 10.74 -10.41
C THR A 28 -1.60 10.34 -9.54
N ALA A 29 -2.70 11.09 -9.56
CA ALA A 29 -3.92 10.75 -8.84
C ALA A 29 -4.56 9.45 -9.37
N SER A 30 -4.63 9.28 -10.69
CA SER A 30 -5.13 8.05 -11.29
C SER A 30 -4.21 6.86 -10.98
N ALA A 31 -2.90 7.02 -11.14
CA ALA A 31 -1.92 5.98 -10.87
C ALA A 31 -2.02 5.47 -9.42
N ARG A 32 -2.20 6.36 -8.44
CA ARG A 32 -2.42 6.00 -7.05
C ARG A 32 -3.66 5.11 -6.86
N THR A 33 -4.78 5.48 -7.48
CA THR A 33 -6.02 4.70 -7.38
C THR A 33 -5.87 3.31 -7.99
N TYR A 34 -5.23 3.20 -9.15
CA TYR A 34 -4.95 1.92 -9.79
C TYR A 34 -4.02 1.06 -8.94
N TRP A 35 -3.01 1.67 -8.33
CA TRP A 35 -2.06 1.01 -7.45
C TRP A 35 -2.73 0.48 -6.18
N GLU A 36 -3.55 1.29 -5.50
CA GLU A 36 -4.30 0.88 -4.29
C GLU A 36 -5.25 -0.28 -4.58
N LYS A 37 -5.96 -0.24 -5.73
CA LYS A 37 -6.85 -1.34 -6.15
C LYS A 37 -6.09 -2.59 -6.54
N GLY A 38 -4.95 -2.45 -7.23
CA GLY A 38 -4.10 -3.58 -7.63
C GLY A 38 -3.54 -4.32 -6.42
N LEU A 39 -2.99 -3.58 -5.46
CA LEU A 39 -2.49 -4.15 -4.21
C LEU A 39 -3.60 -4.80 -3.37
N LYS A 40 -4.80 -4.20 -3.32
CA LYS A 40 -5.96 -4.80 -2.64
C LYS A 40 -6.31 -6.15 -3.23
N LYS A 41 -6.34 -6.25 -4.57
CA LYS A 41 -6.62 -7.51 -5.26
C LYS A 41 -5.57 -8.58 -4.91
N THR A 42 -4.28 -8.22 -4.91
CA THR A 42 -3.21 -9.14 -4.49
C THR A 42 -3.40 -9.62 -3.06
N VAL A 43 -3.69 -8.71 -2.12
CA VAL A 43 -3.96 -9.05 -0.72
C VAL A 43 -5.15 -10.00 -0.60
N GLN A 44 -6.26 -9.72 -1.31
CA GLN A 44 -7.43 -10.59 -1.35
C GLN A 44 -7.12 -11.98 -1.90
N THR A 45 -6.30 -12.08 -2.95
CA THR A 45 -5.87 -13.36 -3.52
C THR A 45 -5.05 -14.16 -2.51
N VAL A 46 -4.10 -13.53 -1.81
CA VAL A 46 -3.28 -14.21 -0.80
C VAL A 46 -4.11 -14.63 0.42
N LEU A 47 -5.15 -13.87 0.75
CA LEU A 47 -6.05 -14.13 1.88
C LEU A 47 -7.19 -15.09 1.55
N VAL A 48 -7.28 -15.66 0.33
CA VAL A 48 -8.31 -16.67 0.00
C VAL A 48 -8.37 -17.82 1.01
N PRO A 49 -7.24 -18.40 1.50
CA PRO A 49 -7.27 -19.45 2.52
C PRO A 49 -7.83 -18.98 3.88
N PHE A 50 -7.84 -17.66 4.12
CA PHE A 50 -8.28 -17.02 5.35
C PHE A 50 -9.64 -16.32 5.20
N ALA A 51 -10.32 -16.51 4.06
CA ALA A 51 -11.55 -15.78 3.71
C ALA A 51 -12.74 -16.10 4.64
N ASP A 52 -12.71 -17.23 5.34
CA ASP A 52 -13.71 -17.59 6.35
C ASP A 52 -13.54 -16.79 7.63
N GLU A 53 -12.33 -16.34 7.93
CA GLU A 53 -12.00 -15.61 9.16
C GLU A 53 -11.95 -14.09 8.95
N TYR A 54 -11.44 -13.63 7.81
CA TYR A 54 -11.15 -12.21 7.56
C TYR A 54 -11.79 -11.69 6.28
N GLU A 55 -12.26 -10.44 6.33
CA GLU A 55 -12.74 -9.67 5.18
C GLU A 55 -11.86 -8.44 4.97
N VAL A 56 -11.32 -8.25 3.76
CA VAL A 56 -10.50 -7.08 3.41
C VAL A 56 -11.39 -5.88 3.09
N THR A 57 -11.33 -4.84 3.93
CA THR A 57 -12.19 -3.66 3.84
C THR A 57 -11.45 -2.46 3.24
N ASP A 58 -11.07 -1.49 4.05
CA ASP A 58 -10.61 -0.17 3.60
C ASP A 58 -9.09 -0.08 3.53
N PHE A 59 -8.59 0.72 2.58
CA PHE A 59 -7.19 1.14 2.58
C PHE A 59 -6.94 2.11 3.74
N VAL A 60 -5.81 1.94 4.42
CA VAL A 60 -5.42 2.75 5.57
C VAL A 60 -4.17 3.54 5.23
N PRO A 61 -4.17 4.87 5.46
CA PRO A 61 -2.96 5.67 5.35
C PRO A 61 -1.89 5.14 6.29
N GLU A 62 -0.73 4.84 5.73
CA GLU A 62 0.41 4.33 6.50
C GLU A 62 0.96 5.40 7.44
N LYS A 63 1.55 4.97 8.56
CA LYS A 63 2.19 5.87 9.51
C LYS A 63 3.31 6.70 8.86
N THR A 64 4.01 6.12 7.89
CA THR A 64 5.11 6.77 7.16
C THR A 64 4.72 6.97 5.70
N PRO A 65 4.44 8.21 5.25
CA PRO A 65 3.93 8.49 3.89
C PRO A 65 4.95 8.25 2.77
N PHE A 66 6.19 7.90 3.10
CA PHE A 66 7.27 7.62 2.15
C PHE A 66 7.51 6.13 1.89
N SER A 67 6.66 5.24 2.39
CA SER A 67 6.80 3.81 2.08
C SER A 67 6.17 3.50 0.72
N VAL A 68 6.95 3.76 -0.34
CA VAL A 68 6.52 3.66 -1.74
C VAL A 68 6.30 2.21 -2.20
N SER A 69 6.37 1.23 -1.31
CA SER A 69 6.34 -0.20 -1.66
C SER A 69 5.64 -1.06 -0.61
N SER A 70 4.67 -0.48 0.08
CA SER A 70 3.76 -1.19 0.97
C SER A 70 2.35 -0.63 0.87
N ALA A 71 1.37 -1.36 1.38
CA ALA A 71 0.05 -0.83 1.65
C ALA A 71 -0.53 -1.51 2.89
N VAL A 72 -1.36 -0.78 3.63
CA VAL A 72 -2.08 -1.27 4.81
C VAL A 72 -3.58 -1.27 4.49
N TYR A 73 -4.26 -2.36 4.83
CA TYR A 73 -5.70 -2.52 4.68
C TYR A 73 -6.31 -2.94 6.01
N LYS A 74 -7.49 -2.43 6.34
CA LYS A 74 -8.27 -2.95 7.47
C LYS A 74 -8.85 -4.32 7.12
N LEU A 75 -8.75 -5.22 8.07
CA LEU A 75 -9.43 -6.50 8.07
C LEU A 75 -10.60 -6.45 9.05
N ARG A 76 -11.73 -7.02 8.67
CA ARG A 76 -12.82 -7.31 9.58
C ARG A 76 -12.79 -8.81 9.90
N LYS A 77 -12.56 -9.14 11.16
CA LYS A 77 -12.65 -10.51 11.68
C LYS A 77 -14.12 -10.90 11.82
N LYS A 78 -14.57 -11.96 11.16
CA LYS A 78 -16.00 -12.33 11.15
C LYS A 78 -16.51 -12.75 12.54
N ALA A 79 -15.66 -13.43 13.31
CA ALA A 79 -15.99 -13.86 14.66
C ALA A 79 -16.02 -12.69 15.67
N TYR A 80 -15.15 -11.68 15.49
CA TYR A 80 -14.98 -10.56 16.42
C TYR A 80 -14.84 -9.23 15.66
N PRO A 81 -15.96 -8.66 15.18
CA PRO A 81 -15.91 -7.50 14.27
C PRO A 81 -15.44 -6.19 14.93
N LYS A 82 -15.19 -6.19 16.25
CA LYS A 82 -14.71 -5.02 17.00
C LYS A 82 -13.19 -4.97 17.17
N GLU A 83 -12.48 -6.06 16.85
CA GLU A 83 -11.02 -6.09 16.92
C GLU A 83 -10.42 -5.46 15.65
N ASP A 84 -9.53 -4.48 15.85
CA ASP A 84 -8.85 -3.76 14.78
C ASP A 84 -7.74 -4.66 14.19
N CYS A 85 -8.08 -5.44 13.17
CA CYS A 85 -7.15 -6.26 12.41
C CYS A 85 -6.66 -5.54 11.14
N TYR A 86 -5.42 -5.81 10.72
CA TYR A 86 -4.81 -5.19 9.55
C TYR A 86 -4.12 -6.21 8.64
N ALA A 87 -4.28 -6.06 7.33
CA ALA A 87 -3.45 -6.72 6.33
C ALA A 87 -2.40 -5.73 5.85
N VAL A 88 -1.13 -6.13 5.88
CA VAL A 88 -0.02 -5.33 5.36
C VAL A 88 0.63 -6.10 4.23
N ILE A 89 0.64 -5.49 3.05
CA ILE A 89 1.45 -5.97 1.92
C ILE A 89 2.73 -5.15 1.88
N ILE A 90 3.88 -5.80 1.85
CA ILE A 90 5.20 -5.17 1.79
C ILE A 90 6.05 -5.83 0.71
N LYS A 91 6.69 -5.01 -0.13
CA LYS A 91 7.63 -5.47 -1.14
C LYS A 91 8.98 -5.78 -0.48
N ALA A 92 9.23 -7.05 -0.19
CA ALA A 92 10.52 -7.51 0.30
C ALA A 92 11.53 -7.60 -0.85
N THR A 93 12.66 -6.93 -0.73
CA THR A 93 13.78 -7.10 -1.67
C THR A 93 14.57 -8.36 -1.31
N ALA A 94 14.55 -9.37 -2.19
CA ALA A 94 15.35 -10.58 -2.08
C ALA A 94 16.39 -10.64 -3.22
N MET A 95 17.37 -11.56 -3.11
CA MET A 95 18.40 -11.73 -4.14
C MET A 95 17.83 -12.06 -5.52
N TYR A 96 16.66 -12.70 -5.58
CA TYR A 96 15.99 -13.12 -6.81
C TYR A 96 14.94 -12.12 -7.30
N GLY A 97 14.92 -10.92 -6.73
CA GLY A 97 13.96 -9.88 -7.06
C GLY A 97 13.03 -9.56 -5.90
N ALA A 98 12.07 -8.69 -6.19
CA ALA A 98 11.15 -8.19 -5.18
C ALA A 98 9.94 -9.10 -5.04
N VAL A 99 9.67 -9.54 -3.81
CA VAL A 99 8.55 -10.42 -3.48
C VAL A 99 7.56 -9.66 -2.59
N PRO A 100 6.29 -9.49 -3.00
CA PRO A 100 5.25 -8.95 -2.14
C PRO A 100 4.90 -9.98 -1.07
N LEU A 101 5.13 -9.62 0.17
CA LEU A 101 4.78 -10.41 1.35
C LEU A 101 3.52 -9.82 1.97
N VAL A 102 2.58 -10.68 2.33
CA VAL A 102 1.33 -10.28 2.98
C VAL A 102 1.32 -10.83 4.40
N TYR A 103 1.06 -9.95 5.34
CA TYR A 103 0.95 -10.25 6.76
C TYR A 103 -0.42 -9.83 7.27
N ILE A 104 -0.99 -10.63 8.16
CA ILE A 104 -2.14 -10.27 9.00
C ILE A 104 -1.59 -9.84 10.35
N PHE A 105 -2.09 -8.74 10.88
CA PHE A 105 -1.79 -8.26 12.22
C PHE A 105 -3.07 -8.17 13.03
N ASP A 106 -3.02 -8.75 14.22
CA ASP A 106 -4.08 -8.70 15.23
C ASP A 106 -3.44 -8.28 16.54
N GLU A 107 -3.66 -7.02 16.93
CA GLU A 107 -3.00 -6.35 18.05
C GLU A 107 -1.46 -6.52 18.03
N ASP A 108 -0.96 -7.45 18.84
CA ASP A 108 0.46 -7.74 18.98
C ASP A 108 0.97 -8.91 18.16
N ASN A 109 0.07 -9.76 17.67
CA ASN A 109 0.40 -10.95 16.91
C ASN A 109 0.47 -10.64 15.41
N TYR A 110 1.23 -11.46 14.69
CA TYR A 110 1.26 -11.45 13.25
C TYR A 110 1.16 -12.86 12.69
N ILE A 111 0.54 -12.98 11.52
CA ILE A 111 0.47 -14.22 10.74
C ILE A 111 1.04 -13.90 9.36
N PHE A 112 1.99 -14.71 8.90
CA PHE A 112 2.42 -14.65 7.51
C PHE A 112 1.36 -15.30 6.62
N ALA A 113 0.63 -14.51 5.85
CA ALA A 113 -0.46 -14.99 5.00
C ALA A 113 0.07 -15.55 3.66
N GLY A 114 1.21 -15.04 3.18
CA GLY A 114 1.87 -15.59 2.00
C GLY A 114 2.50 -14.56 1.08
N LYS A 115 2.69 -14.97 -0.17
CA LYS A 115 3.37 -14.20 -1.23
C LYS A 115 2.36 -13.80 -2.31
N GLY A 116 2.45 -12.57 -2.81
CA GLY A 116 1.51 -12.03 -3.80
C GLY A 116 1.70 -12.47 -5.25
N TYR A 117 2.68 -13.33 -5.57
CA TYR A 117 2.90 -13.85 -6.91
C TYR A 117 2.92 -15.38 -6.92
N GLU A 118 2.14 -15.98 -7.83
CA GLU A 118 2.14 -17.44 -8.07
C GLU A 118 3.50 -17.93 -8.60
N THR A 119 4.22 -17.11 -9.38
CA THR A 119 5.49 -17.49 -10.02
C THR A 119 6.63 -17.73 -9.02
N VAL A 120 6.47 -17.27 -7.78
CA VAL A 120 7.46 -17.42 -6.69
C VAL A 120 6.95 -18.41 -5.63
N SER A 121 5.91 -19.20 -5.94
CA SER A 121 5.27 -20.12 -5.01
C SER A 121 6.27 -21.11 -4.37
N ASP A 122 7.26 -21.56 -5.13
CA ASP A 122 8.24 -22.56 -4.68
C ASP A 122 9.37 -21.99 -3.80
N LEU A 123 9.50 -20.66 -3.73
CA LEU A 123 10.51 -20.03 -2.88
C LEU A 123 10.08 -20.11 -1.41
N VAL A 124 10.65 -21.06 -0.67
CA VAL A 124 10.48 -21.10 0.79
C VAL A 124 11.35 -20.00 1.41
N LEU A 125 10.69 -19.01 2.01
CA LEU A 125 11.38 -17.95 2.73
C LEU A 125 11.77 -18.47 4.12
N PRO A 126 13.04 -18.33 4.53
CA PRO A 126 13.46 -18.72 5.87
C PRO A 126 12.84 -17.78 6.92
N GLU A 127 12.49 -18.33 8.08
CA GLU A 127 11.85 -17.61 9.20
C GLU A 127 12.50 -16.26 9.55
N PRO A 128 13.84 -16.13 9.64
CA PRO A 128 14.46 -14.83 9.96
C PRO A 128 14.12 -13.71 8.96
N ILE A 129 13.90 -14.05 7.69
CA ILE A 129 13.48 -13.08 6.67
C ILE A 129 12.01 -12.70 6.89
N ILE A 130 11.16 -13.68 7.18
CA ILE A 130 9.73 -13.45 7.46
C ILE A 130 9.58 -12.53 8.68
N GLU A 131 10.29 -12.82 9.78
CA GLU A 131 10.29 -12.01 11.00
C GLU A 131 10.81 -10.59 10.77
N PHE A 132 11.90 -10.45 10.01
CA PHE A 132 12.49 -9.16 9.70
C PHE A 132 11.49 -8.25 8.98
N TRP A 133 10.81 -8.78 7.97
CA TRP A 133 9.79 -8.03 7.23
C TRP A 133 8.49 -7.85 8.01
N ALA A 134 8.12 -8.78 8.90
CA ALA A 134 7.00 -8.61 9.81
C ALA A 134 7.20 -7.41 10.75
N LYS A 135 8.40 -7.26 11.33
CA LYS A 135 8.74 -6.10 12.19
C LYS A 135 8.61 -4.77 11.43
N ARG A 136 9.05 -4.74 10.16
CA ARG A 136 8.90 -3.58 9.29
C ARG A 136 7.45 -3.30 8.92
N ALA A 137 6.69 -4.34 8.60
CA ALA A 137 5.27 -4.25 8.28
C ALA A 137 4.46 -3.72 9.48
N LYS A 138 4.75 -4.18 10.70
CA LYS A 138 4.11 -3.68 11.93
C LYS A 138 4.32 -2.18 12.12
N ALA A 139 5.49 -1.65 11.77
CA ALA A 139 5.81 -0.23 11.91
C ALA A 139 5.00 0.69 10.97
N LEU A 140 4.40 0.13 9.90
CA LEU A 140 3.59 0.86 8.94
C LEU A 140 2.14 1.06 9.41
N ILE A 141 1.66 0.18 10.29
CA ILE A 141 0.31 0.24 10.84
C ILE A 141 0.18 1.52 11.67
N PRO A 142 -0.85 2.35 11.42
CA PRO A 142 -1.07 3.52 12.23
C PRO A 142 -1.36 3.11 13.69
N PRO A 143 -0.93 3.92 14.68
CA PRO A 143 -1.28 3.65 16.06
C PRO A 143 -2.80 3.60 16.19
N GLN A 144 -3.33 2.54 16.82
CA GLN A 144 -4.74 2.49 17.17
C GLN A 144 -5.05 3.73 18.01
N LYS A 145 -6.06 4.51 17.60
CA LYS A 145 -6.58 5.58 18.47
C LYS A 145 -7.09 4.87 19.71
N ALA A 146 -6.49 5.13 20.87
CA ALA A 146 -7.11 4.81 22.14
C ALA A 146 -8.49 5.48 22.13
N GLU A 147 -9.57 4.71 22.01
CA GLU A 147 -10.90 5.20 22.33
C GLU A 147 -10.83 5.70 23.77
N ASN A 148 -10.94 7.02 23.96
CA ASN A 148 -11.17 7.60 25.27
C ASN A 148 -12.46 6.96 25.80
N LYS A 149 -12.30 6.09 26.81
CA LYS A 149 -13.40 5.65 27.67
C LYS A 149 -13.98 6.82 28.45
#